data_AF-A0A3B5M9C5-F1
#
_entry.id   AF-A0A3B5M9C5-F1
#
_cell.length_a   1.000
_cell.length_b   1.000
_cell.length_c   1.000
_cell.angle_alpha   90.00
_cell.angle_beta   90.00
_cell.angle_gamma   90.00
#
_symmetry.space_group_name_H-M   'P 1'
#
loop_
_entity.id
_entity.type
_entity.pdbx_description
1 polymer ?
#
loop_
_entity_poly.entity_id
_entity_poly.type
_entity_poly.pdbx_seq_one_letter_code
_entity_poly.pdbx_strand_id
1 'polypeptide(L)'
;FIGSQAVSAQSYPFVEDSFSRFPSQSNIYGLCQAGEQELLAATLKGKVVCFRYQELQHKVRPVAKEVQFTYIPVDAEIVSIDAFNKSSPKRGLVVGITFIKDSGDKATPFLNIYCDYEPGSEFNLESIAQSCLNLELQFTPFQLYHTE
;
A
#
# COMPACT_ATOMS: atom_id res chain seq x y z
N PHE A 1 -16.35 7.38 46.16
CA PHE A 1 -17.30 7.14 45.06
C PHE A 1 -16.86 7.97 43.87
N ILE A 2 -16.06 7.40 42.98
CA ILE A 2 -15.67 8.05 41.71
C ILE A 2 -16.62 7.49 40.67
N GLY A 3 -17.46 8.36 40.10
CA GLY A 3 -18.45 7.99 39.11
C GLY A 3 -17.80 7.46 37.84
N SER A 4 -18.12 6.22 37.48
CA SER A 4 -17.87 5.70 36.15
C SER A 4 -18.76 6.45 35.17
N GLN A 5 -18.17 7.36 34.39
CA GLN A 5 -18.84 7.84 33.19
C GLN A 5 -18.91 6.65 32.22
N ALA A 6 -20.09 6.04 32.15
CA ALA A 6 -20.42 5.10 31.10
C ALA A 6 -20.31 5.86 29.78
N VAL A 7 -19.29 5.53 28.99
CA VAL A 7 -19.21 5.95 27.59
C VAL A 7 -20.44 5.36 26.92
N SER A 8 -21.43 6.20 26.62
CA SER A 8 -22.61 5.75 25.89
C SER A 8 -22.10 5.15 24.58
N ALA A 9 -22.35 3.87 24.34
CA ALA A 9 -22.11 3.25 23.05
C ALA A 9 -23.05 3.91 22.04
N GLN A 10 -22.60 5.02 21.44
CA GLN A 10 -23.28 5.60 20.29
C GLN A 10 -23.32 4.53 19.21
N SER A 11 -24.52 4.17 18.79
CA SER A 11 -24.70 3.32 17.62
C SER A 11 -24.34 4.17 16.39
N TYR A 12 -23.14 3.94 15.87
CA TYR A 12 -22.76 4.47 14.57
C TYR A 12 -23.40 3.57 13.52
N PRO A 13 -24.28 4.11 12.65
CA PRO A 13 -24.87 3.29 11.62
C PRO A 13 -23.77 2.78 10.69
N PHE A 14 -23.78 1.49 10.38
CA PHE A 14 -22.87 0.91 9.40
C PHE A 14 -23.34 1.30 8.01
N VAL A 15 -22.94 2.49 7.57
CA VAL A 15 -23.25 3.06 6.26
C VAL A 15 -21.97 3.15 5.42
N GLU A 16 -22.11 2.98 4.12
CA GLU A 16 -21.02 3.25 3.18
C GLU A 16 -20.66 4.74 3.25
N ASP A 17 -19.42 5.03 3.66
CA ASP A 17 -18.91 6.41 3.69
C ASP A 17 -18.45 6.86 2.29
N SER A 18 -17.73 5.99 1.58
CA SER A 18 -17.14 6.31 0.29
C SER A 18 -16.98 5.10 -0.62
N PHE A 19 -17.10 5.35 -1.93
CA PHE A 19 -16.90 4.35 -2.98
C PHE A 19 -15.86 4.83 -3.98
N SER A 20 -14.92 3.95 -4.31
CA SER A 20 -13.90 4.19 -5.33
C SER A 20 -13.70 2.93 -6.15
N ARG A 21 -13.90 3.05 -7.47
CA ARG A 21 -13.81 1.93 -8.40
C ARG A 21 -12.35 1.67 -8.81
N PHE A 22 -11.94 0.41 -8.84
CA PHE A 22 -10.69 0.02 -9.49
C PHE A 22 -10.84 0.07 -11.02
N PRO A 23 -9.76 0.38 -11.75
CA PRO A 23 -9.77 0.38 -13.22
C PRO A 23 -9.91 -1.03 -13.81
N SER A 24 -9.63 -2.06 -13.02
CA SER A 24 -9.81 -3.47 -13.38
C SER A 24 -10.59 -4.21 -12.30
N GLN A 25 -11.51 -5.09 -12.70
CA GLN A 25 -12.08 -6.08 -11.78
C GLN A 25 -11.05 -7.20 -11.59
N SER A 26 -10.48 -7.28 -10.39
CA SER A 26 -9.59 -8.36 -9.96
C SER A 26 -10.29 -9.21 -8.90
N ASN A 27 -10.01 -10.52 -8.90
CA ASN A 27 -10.53 -11.43 -7.88
C ASN A 27 -9.72 -11.36 -6.58
N ILE A 28 -8.51 -10.84 -6.62
CA ILE A 28 -7.60 -10.73 -5.47
C ILE A 28 -7.04 -9.31 -5.42
N TYR A 29 -7.04 -8.74 -4.21
CA TYR A 29 -6.36 -7.49 -3.88
C TYR A 29 -5.39 -7.74 -2.73
N GLY A 30 -4.15 -7.31 -2.87
CA GLY A 30 -3.24 -7.17 -1.74
C GLY A 30 -3.49 -5.82 -1.08
N LEU A 31 -3.65 -5.78 0.24
CA LEU A 31 -3.92 -4.56 1.00
C LEU A 31 -2.86 -4.38 2.10
N CYS A 32 -2.31 -3.18 2.21
CA CYS A 32 -1.45 -2.82 3.33
C CYS A 32 -1.61 -1.34 3.71
N GLN A 33 -1.42 -1.03 4.99
CA GLN A 33 -1.34 0.35 5.45
C GLN A 33 0.00 0.95 5.00
N ALA A 34 -0.03 2.15 4.44
CA ALA A 34 1.15 2.96 4.16
C ALA A 34 1.08 4.25 4.98
N GLY A 35 2.23 4.72 5.45
CA GLY A 35 2.27 5.94 6.28
C GLY A 35 1.35 5.85 7.50
N GLU A 36 0.72 6.96 7.86
CA GLU A 36 -0.23 7.03 8.99
C GLU A 36 -1.69 6.90 8.54
N GLN A 37 -2.03 7.39 7.33
CA GLN A 37 -3.42 7.54 6.87
C GLN A 37 -3.63 7.05 5.44
N GLU A 38 -2.65 6.38 4.84
CA GLU A 38 -2.77 5.79 3.51
C GLU A 38 -3.04 4.28 3.57
N LEU A 39 -3.86 3.80 2.64
CA LEU A 39 -4.06 2.38 2.38
C LEU A 39 -3.64 2.11 0.93
N LEU A 40 -2.72 1.19 0.72
CA LEU A 40 -2.38 0.70 -0.61
C LEU A 40 -3.21 -0.53 -0.94
N ALA A 41 -3.78 -0.54 -2.14
CA ALA A 41 -4.40 -1.72 -2.71
C ALA A 41 -3.75 -2.06 -4.04
N ALA A 42 -3.13 -3.24 -4.11
CA ALA A 42 -2.59 -3.79 -5.34
C ALA A 42 -3.61 -4.74 -5.99
N THR A 43 -3.89 -4.54 -7.27
CA THR A 43 -4.67 -5.47 -8.08
C THR A 43 -3.75 -6.47 -8.78
N LEU A 44 -4.22 -7.70 -9.05
CA LEU A 44 -3.45 -8.71 -9.77
C LEU A 44 -2.86 -8.16 -11.08
N LYS A 45 -3.67 -7.45 -11.88
CA LYS A 45 -3.25 -6.84 -13.14
C LYS A 45 -2.83 -5.38 -12.97
N GLY A 46 -1.63 -5.22 -12.39
CA GLY A 46 -0.69 -4.17 -12.77
C GLY A 46 -0.93 -2.75 -12.25
N LYS A 47 -1.74 -2.54 -11.21
CA LYS A 47 -1.92 -1.21 -10.60
C LYS A 47 -2.00 -1.27 -9.09
N VAL A 48 -1.34 -0.31 -8.44
CA VAL A 48 -1.48 -0.03 -7.01
C VAL A 48 -2.24 1.29 -6.86
N VAL A 49 -3.29 1.28 -6.05
CA VAL A 49 -4.09 2.48 -5.74
C VAL A 49 -3.87 2.83 -4.28
N CYS A 50 -3.54 4.09 -4.02
CA CYS A 50 -3.47 4.67 -2.69
C CYS A 50 -4.81 5.33 -2.36
N PHE A 51 -5.41 4.90 -1.26
CA PHE A 51 -6.59 5.50 -0.65
C PHE A 51 -6.15 6.33 0.54
N ARG A 52 -6.64 7.57 0.60
CA ARG A 52 -6.39 8.47 1.74
C ARG A 52 -7.54 9.46 1.89
N TYR A 53 -7.67 10.00 3.09
CA TYR A 53 -8.49 11.17 3.30
C TYR A 53 -7.67 12.44 3.08
N GLN A 54 -8.24 13.41 2.39
CA GLN A 54 -7.64 14.73 2.20
C GLN A 54 -8.55 15.79 2.78
N GLU A 55 -7.99 16.69 3.59
CA GLU A 55 -8.69 17.89 4.00
C GLU A 55 -8.57 18.96 2.91
N LEU A 56 -9.71 19.44 2.42
CA LEU A 56 -9.79 20.51 1.43
C LEU A 56 -10.85 21.51 1.88
N GLN A 57 -10.42 22.74 2.19
CA GLN A 57 -11.32 23.81 2.68
C GLN A 57 -12.19 23.39 3.87
N HIS A 58 -11.60 22.79 4.91
CA HIS A 58 -12.29 22.27 6.10
C HIS A 58 -13.31 21.14 5.83
N LYS A 59 -13.20 20.47 4.68
CA LYS A 59 -13.97 19.25 4.37
C LYS A 59 -13.01 18.10 4.12
N VAL A 60 -13.21 17.01 4.85
CA VAL A 60 -12.51 15.76 4.61
C VAL A 60 -13.13 15.06 3.41
N ARG A 61 -12.29 14.64 2.45
CA ARG A 61 -12.73 13.92 1.26
C ARG A 61 -11.89 12.66 1.06
N PRO A 62 -12.52 11.52 0.74
CA PRO A 62 -11.80 10.33 0.32
C PRO A 62 -11.18 10.58 -1.06
N VAL A 63 -9.95 10.13 -1.25
CA VAL A 63 -9.21 10.21 -2.52
C VAL A 63 -8.62 8.84 -2.81
N ALA A 64 -8.80 8.37 -4.04
CA ALA A 64 -8.14 7.19 -4.58
C ALA A 64 -7.24 7.64 -5.73
N LYS A 65 -5.93 7.42 -5.61
CA LYS A 65 -4.94 7.80 -6.61
C LYS A 65 -4.09 6.60 -6.99
N GLU A 66 -3.94 6.36 -8.29
CA GLU A 66 -3.01 5.35 -8.81
C GLU A 66 -1.57 5.78 -8.51
N VAL A 67 -0.77 4.84 -7.99
CA VAL A 67 0.64 5.01 -7.67
C VAL A 67 1.46 4.18 -8.63
N GLN A 68 2.35 4.84 -9.36
CA GLN A 68 3.20 4.19 -10.35
C GLN A 68 4.53 3.77 -9.71
N PHE A 69 4.57 2.51 -9.27
CA PHE A 69 5.79 1.87 -8.83
C PHE A 69 6.67 1.51 -10.03
N THR A 70 7.90 2.00 -10.02
CA THR A 70 8.87 1.77 -11.10
C THR A 70 9.30 0.30 -11.16
N TYR A 71 9.75 -0.17 -12.32
CA TYR A 71 10.27 -1.53 -12.51
C TYR A 71 9.26 -2.66 -12.24
N ILE A 72 7.96 -2.40 -12.33
CA ILE A 72 6.92 -3.41 -12.46
C ILE A 72 6.45 -3.43 -13.92
N PRO A 73 6.67 -4.51 -14.69
CA PRO A 73 6.17 -4.63 -16.05
C PRO A 73 4.63 -4.54 -16.10
N VAL A 74 4.10 -4.01 -17.20
CA VAL A 74 2.64 -3.82 -17.39
C VAL A 74 1.86 -5.14 -17.38
N ASP A 75 2.50 -6.21 -17.86
CA ASP A 75 1.99 -7.57 -17.96
C ASP A 75 2.33 -8.42 -16.73
N ALA A 76 2.99 -7.87 -15.71
CA ALA A 76 3.30 -8.59 -14.50
C ALA A 76 2.06 -8.77 -13.60
N GLU A 77 2.00 -9.91 -12.94
CA GLU A 77 0.95 -10.21 -11.97
C GLU A 77 1.43 -9.88 -10.55
N ILE A 78 0.83 -8.89 -9.89
CA ILE A 78 1.16 -8.60 -8.49
C ILE A 78 0.52 -9.66 -7.61
N VAL A 79 1.34 -10.35 -6.83
CA VAL A 79 0.90 -11.47 -5.98
C VAL A 79 0.90 -11.14 -4.49
N SER A 80 1.66 -10.14 -4.06
CA SER A 80 1.64 -9.65 -2.69
C SER A 80 2.20 -8.23 -2.57
N ILE A 81 1.72 -7.51 -1.57
CA ILE A 81 2.21 -6.18 -1.17
C ILE A 81 2.20 -6.11 0.35
N ASP A 82 3.23 -5.50 0.92
CA ASP A 82 3.24 -5.08 2.32
C ASP A 82 3.99 -3.75 2.46
N ALA A 83 3.71 -3.01 3.53
CA ALA A 83 4.40 -1.78 3.81
C ALA A 83 4.55 -1.57 5.33
N PHE A 84 5.65 -0.93 5.72
CA PHE A 84 5.91 -0.60 7.12
C PHE A 84 6.72 0.67 7.29
N ASN A 85 6.51 1.35 8.41
CA ASN A 85 7.27 2.52 8.78
C ASN A 85 8.55 2.10 9.52
N LYS A 86 9.69 2.61 9.07
CA LYS A 86 10.97 2.44 9.78
C LYS A 86 10.88 3.07 11.16
N SER A 87 11.48 2.38 12.14
CA SER A 87 11.62 2.90 13.49
C SER A 87 12.57 4.11 13.55
N SER A 88 12.44 4.89 14.63
CA SER A 88 13.34 5.99 14.94
C SER A 88 14.80 5.50 15.02
N PRO A 89 15.80 6.25 14.49
CA PRO A 89 15.72 7.62 13.96
C PRO A 89 15.53 7.71 12.44
N LYS A 90 15.57 6.58 11.72
CA LYS A 90 15.66 6.52 10.25
C LYS A 90 14.31 6.67 9.54
N ARG A 91 13.37 7.44 10.14
CA ARG A 91 11.95 7.60 9.72
C ARG A 91 11.77 7.45 8.21
N GLY A 92 10.72 6.75 7.79
CA GLY A 92 10.38 6.58 6.38
C GLY A 92 9.58 5.32 6.13
N LEU A 93 8.94 5.24 4.97
CA LEU A 93 8.15 4.08 4.56
C LEU A 93 9.01 3.12 3.74
N VAL A 94 8.80 1.82 3.98
CA VAL A 94 9.26 0.76 3.09
C VAL A 94 8.02 0.08 2.52
N VAL A 95 8.01 -0.15 1.21
CA VAL A 95 6.97 -0.90 0.51
C VAL A 95 7.61 -2.08 -0.21
N GLY A 96 7.16 -3.29 0.08
CA GLY A 96 7.54 -4.50 -0.66
C GLY A 96 6.42 -4.88 -1.61
N ILE A 97 6.73 -5.11 -2.88
CA ILE A 97 5.78 -5.62 -3.88
C ILE A 97 6.39 -6.84 -4.54
N THR A 98 5.70 -7.97 -4.44
CA THR A 98 6.04 -9.17 -5.21
C THR A 98 5.19 -9.24 -6.46
N PHE A 99 5.81 -9.50 -7.60
CA PHE A 99 5.12 -9.79 -8.84
C PHE A 99 5.72 -10.98 -9.58
N ILE A 100 4.92 -11.61 -10.42
CA ILE A 100 5.35 -12.66 -11.33
C ILE A 100 5.49 -12.05 -12.73
N LYS A 101 6.66 -12.24 -13.32
CA LYS A 101 6.88 -11.97 -14.74
C LYS A 101 6.75 -13.28 -15.50
N ASP A 102 5.77 -13.35 -16.40
CA ASP A 102 5.66 -14.44 -17.35
C ASP A 102 6.56 -14.14 -18.56
N SER A 103 7.56 -15.00 -18.78
CA SER A 103 8.47 -14.89 -19.92
C SER A 103 8.18 -15.92 -21.02
N GLY A 104 7.06 -16.64 -20.92
CA GLY A 104 6.65 -17.69 -21.86
C GLY A 104 7.23 -19.06 -21.52
N ASP A 105 8.50 -19.13 -21.11
CA ASP A 105 9.14 -20.40 -20.72
C ASP A 105 9.08 -20.65 -19.19
N LYS A 106 9.01 -19.57 -18.41
CA LYS A 106 8.97 -19.62 -16.95
C LYS A 106 8.28 -18.39 -16.38
N ALA A 107 7.41 -18.63 -15.40
CA ALA A 107 6.92 -17.62 -14.47
C ALA A 107 7.99 -17.39 -13.39
N THR A 108 8.61 -16.21 -13.39
CA THR A 108 9.67 -15.86 -12.44
C THR A 108 9.16 -14.80 -11.46
N PRO A 109 9.18 -15.08 -10.14
CA PRO A 109 8.79 -14.13 -9.12
C PRO A 109 9.92 -13.14 -8.81
N PHE A 110 9.55 -11.88 -8.62
CA PHE A 110 10.45 -10.80 -8.21
C PHE A 110 9.87 -10.08 -7.00
N LEU A 111 10.74 -9.58 -6.13
CA LEU A 111 10.41 -8.66 -5.05
C LEU A 111 11.04 -7.30 -5.35
N ASN A 112 10.22 -6.27 -5.51
CA ASN A 112 10.68 -4.88 -5.49
C ASN A 112 10.50 -4.32 -4.07
N ILE A 113 11.56 -3.71 -3.55
CA ILE A 113 11.56 -2.99 -2.29
C ILE A 113 11.75 -1.50 -2.60
N TYR A 114 10.75 -0.71 -2.23
CA TYR A 114 10.74 0.74 -2.37
C TYR A 114 10.92 1.38 -1.02
N CYS A 115 11.74 2.41 -0.95
CA CYS A 115 12.15 2.95 0.33
C CYS A 115 12.63 4.39 0.18
N ASP A 116 12.15 5.29 1.02
CA ASP A 116 12.71 6.64 1.06
C ASP A 116 14.17 6.61 1.56
N TYR A 117 14.97 7.52 1.02
CA TYR A 117 16.35 7.77 1.41
C TYR A 117 16.60 9.26 1.50
N GLU A 118 15.97 10.03 2.41
CA GLU A 118 16.58 11.30 2.89
C GLU A 118 16.15 11.63 4.33
N PRO A 119 17.10 11.88 5.26
CA PRO A 119 16.77 12.40 6.59
C PRO A 119 16.19 13.82 6.50
N GLY A 120 14.94 14.00 6.94
CA GLY A 120 14.29 15.31 7.00
C GLY A 120 13.39 15.64 5.80
N SER A 121 13.25 14.72 4.84
CA SER A 121 12.21 14.81 3.80
C SER A 121 10.82 14.62 4.42
N GLU A 122 9.83 15.32 3.88
CA GLU A 122 8.43 15.01 4.14
C GLU A 122 8.06 13.70 3.43
N PHE A 123 7.11 12.97 4.02
CA PHE A 123 6.58 11.75 3.41
C PHE A 123 6.04 12.06 2.00
N ASN A 124 6.57 11.34 1.00
CA ASN A 124 6.14 11.46 -0.38
C ASN A 124 6.13 10.08 -1.05
N LEU A 125 4.93 9.52 -1.20
CA LEU A 125 4.73 8.19 -1.77
C LEU A 125 5.17 8.11 -3.24
N GLU A 126 4.98 9.19 -4.00
CA GLU A 126 5.42 9.26 -5.40
C GLU A 126 6.94 9.17 -5.52
N SER A 127 7.69 9.83 -4.63
CA SER A 127 9.15 9.72 -4.56
C SER A 127 9.60 8.31 -4.16
N ILE A 128 8.96 7.71 -3.15
CA ILE A 128 9.24 6.33 -2.72
C ILE A 128 9.05 5.34 -3.87
N ALA A 129 8.00 5.50 -4.67
CA ALA A 129 7.70 4.63 -5.81
C ALA A 129 8.79 4.63 -6.91
N GLN A 130 9.74 5.58 -6.86
CA GLN A 130 10.88 5.66 -7.77
C GLN A 130 12.16 4.99 -7.25
N SER A 131 12.28 4.70 -5.94
CA SER A 131 13.50 4.17 -5.32
C SER A 131 13.47 2.64 -5.19
N CYS A 132 13.61 1.95 -6.31
CA CYS A 132 13.44 0.50 -6.38
C CYS A 132 14.75 -0.28 -6.18
N LEU A 133 14.73 -1.23 -5.23
CA LEU A 133 15.63 -2.40 -5.21
C LEU A 133 14.86 -3.62 -5.73
N ASN A 134 15.30 -4.21 -6.84
CA ASN A 134 14.68 -5.40 -7.43
C ASN A 134 15.47 -6.67 -7.08
N LEU A 135 14.77 -7.73 -6.68
CA LEU A 135 15.34 -9.02 -6.32
C LEU A 135 14.57 -10.15 -7.02
N GLU A 136 15.27 -11.06 -7.70
CA GLU A 136 14.67 -12.31 -8.20
C GLU A 136 14.52 -13.32 -7.05
N LEU A 137 13.36 -13.98 -6.97
CA LEU A 137 13.07 -14.99 -5.95
C LEU A 137 13.05 -16.40 -6.55
N GLN A 138 13.36 -17.39 -5.72
CA GLN A 138 13.26 -18.82 -6.07
C GLN A 138 11.90 -19.44 -5.73
N PHE A 139 10.97 -18.65 -5.17
CA PHE A 139 9.62 -19.06 -4.77
C PHE A 139 8.66 -17.88 -4.88
N THR A 140 7.35 -18.16 -4.86
CA THR A 140 6.30 -17.13 -4.92
C THR A 140 5.74 -16.82 -3.52
N PRO A 141 6.08 -15.67 -2.90
CA PRO A 141 5.47 -15.24 -1.66
C PRO A 141 4.08 -14.64 -1.94
N PHE A 142 3.02 -15.42 -1.71
CA PHE A 142 1.63 -14.93 -1.77
C PHE A 142 1.27 -13.99 -0.62
N GLN A 143 2.16 -13.85 0.36
CA GLN A 143 2.01 -12.90 1.45
C GLN A 143 3.37 -12.33 1.84
N LEU A 144 3.42 -11.02 2.02
CA LEU A 144 4.53 -10.32 2.61
C LEU A 144 4.12 -9.89 4.02
N TYR A 145 5.08 -9.99 4.93
CA TYR A 145 4.96 -9.52 6.29
C TYR A 145 6.30 -8.91 6.70
N HIS A 146 6.25 -7.83 7.43
CA HIS A 146 7.39 -7.29 8.16
C HIS A 146 7.36 -7.79 9.61
N THR A 147 8.55 -7.88 10.20
CA THR A 147 8.74 -8.14 11.63
C THR A 147 9.25 -6.86 12.29
N GLU A 148 8.80 -6.57 13.51
CA GLU A 148 9.33 -5.48 14.34
C GLU A 148 10.75 -5.75 14.86
#